data_AF-A0A0R3H7Y8-F1
#
_entry.id   AF-A0A0R3H7Y8-F1
#
_cell.length_a   1.000
_cell.length_b   1.000
_cell.length_c   1.000
_cell.angle_alpha   90.00
_cell.angle_beta   90.00
_cell.angle_gamma   90.00
#
_symmetry.space_group_name_H-M   'P 1'
#
loop_
_entity.id
_entity.type
_entity.pdbx_description
1 polymer ?
#
loop_
_entity_poly.entity_id
_entity_poly.type
_entity_poly.pdbx_seq_one_letter_code
_entity_poly.pdbx_strand_id
1 'polypeptide(L)'
;MPGDSGLDMNELHLAPGAATKVSQEFSGAVDKLEVLRRDALAFDVELGMGACAEGTSWNSALNDLVTGASDSVASVIDAHIKTVKTWAEWAKVAQNEYDNTEHRNAESFEQLRGDTIDSNGLGVYPPPTTS
;
A
#
# COMPACT_ATOMS: atom_id res chain seq x y z
N MET A 1 -8.66 0.49 -20.17
CA MET A 1 -7.75 1.59 -19.75
C MET A 1 -7.36 1.28 -18.33
N PRO A 2 -6.07 1.35 -17.96
CA PRO A 2 -5.66 1.20 -16.57
C PRO A 2 -6.30 2.29 -15.71
N GLY A 3 -6.78 1.95 -14.51
CA GLY A 3 -7.31 2.92 -13.53
C GLY A 3 -6.22 3.78 -12.87
N ASP A 4 -6.57 4.63 -11.90
CA ASP A 4 -5.58 5.45 -11.16
C ASP A 4 -4.62 4.57 -10.33
N SER A 5 -4.99 3.31 -10.07
CA SER A 5 -4.13 2.26 -9.53
C SER A 5 -3.11 1.66 -10.52
N GLY A 6 -3.20 1.98 -11.81
CA GLY A 6 -2.37 1.40 -12.88
C GLY A 6 -2.74 -0.04 -13.27
N LEU A 7 -3.85 -0.56 -12.74
CA LEU A 7 -4.34 -1.92 -13.00
C LEU A 7 -5.43 -1.93 -14.06
N ASP A 8 -5.49 -3.00 -14.86
CA ASP A 8 -6.62 -3.24 -15.77
C ASP A 8 -7.81 -3.82 -14.99
N MET A 9 -8.80 -2.96 -14.74
CA MET A 9 -9.95 -3.28 -13.90
C MET A 9 -10.90 -4.30 -14.53
N ASN A 10 -10.81 -4.54 -15.85
CA ASN A 10 -11.67 -5.51 -16.53
C ASN A 10 -11.20 -6.96 -16.36
N GLU A 11 -9.94 -7.17 -15.94
CA GLU A 11 -9.34 -8.50 -15.76
C GLU A 11 -9.02 -8.81 -14.29
N LEU A 12 -9.27 -7.86 -13.38
CA LEU A 12 -8.82 -7.93 -12.00
C LEU A 12 -9.80 -8.71 -11.11
N HIS A 13 -9.55 -10.01 -10.95
CA HIS A 13 -10.16 -10.81 -9.89
C HIS A 13 -9.40 -10.63 -8.56
N LEU A 14 -9.85 -9.69 -7.73
CA LEU A 14 -9.39 -9.56 -6.35
C LEU A 14 -10.29 -10.37 -5.42
N ALA A 15 -9.68 -11.21 -4.56
CA ALA A 15 -10.43 -11.80 -3.46
C ALA A 15 -10.93 -10.69 -2.53
N PRO A 16 -12.18 -10.75 -2.03
CA PRO A 16 -12.74 -9.71 -1.17
C PRO A 16 -11.81 -9.36 0.01
N GLY A 17 -11.46 -8.08 0.12
CA GLY A 17 -10.60 -7.55 1.20
C GLY A 17 -9.12 -7.95 1.11
N ALA A 18 -8.64 -8.54 0.01
CA ALA A 18 -7.22 -8.89 -0.15
C ALA A 18 -6.33 -7.63 -0.14
N ALA A 19 -6.72 -6.57 -0.85
CA ALA A 19 -5.94 -5.33 -0.88
C ALA A 19 -6.05 -4.57 0.47
N THR A 20 -7.16 -4.69 1.19
CA THR A 20 -7.26 -4.22 2.58
C THR A 20 -6.24 -4.90 3.50
N LYS A 21 -6.10 -6.23 3.42
CA LYS A 21 -5.12 -6.98 4.22
C LYS A 21 -3.69 -6.54 3.90
N VAL A 22 -3.37 -6.36 2.62
CA VAL A 22 -2.06 -5.84 2.19
C VAL A 22 -1.80 -4.44 2.76
N SER A 23 -2.80 -3.54 2.72
CA SER A 23 -2.69 -2.20 3.31
C SER A 23 -2.47 -2.25 4.83
N GLN A 24 -3.12 -3.19 5.53
CA GLN A 24 -2.92 -3.41 6.97
C GLN A 24 -1.51 -3.92 7.29
N GLU A 25 -1.00 -4.89 6.52
CA GLU A 25 0.37 -5.40 6.70
C GLU A 25 1.41 -4.31 6.45
N PHE A 26 1.24 -3.49 5.42
CA PHE A 26 2.12 -2.33 5.20
C PHE A 26 2.04 -1.32 6.35
N SER A 27 0.84 -1.05 6.88
CA SER A 27 0.67 -0.17 8.04
C SER A 27 1.39 -0.72 9.28
N GLY A 28 1.26 -2.03 9.56
CA GLY A 28 1.99 -2.67 10.65
C GLY A 28 3.51 -2.70 10.45
N ALA A 29 3.98 -2.78 9.20
CA ALA A 29 5.40 -2.64 8.87
C ALA A 29 5.91 -1.21 9.12
N VAL A 30 5.11 -0.18 8.81
CA VAL A 30 5.43 1.23 9.11
C VAL A 30 5.64 1.42 10.61
N ASP A 31 4.76 0.88 11.46
CA ASP A 31 4.91 1.01 12.92
C ASP A 31 6.24 0.44 13.42
N LYS A 32 6.65 -0.72 12.89
CA LYS A 32 7.94 -1.34 13.23
C LYS A 32 9.13 -0.51 12.72
N LEU A 33 9.02 0.08 11.53
CA LEU A 33 10.06 0.96 10.99
C LEU A 33 10.16 2.27 11.77
N GLU A 34 9.05 2.83 12.25
CA GLU A 34 9.04 4.02 13.10
C GLU A 34 9.69 3.74 14.47
N VAL A 35 9.50 2.54 15.04
CA VAL A 35 10.26 2.10 16.22
C VAL A 35 11.76 2.04 15.90
N LEU A 36 12.14 1.36 14.82
CA LEU A 36 13.54 1.23 14.42
C LEU A 36 14.20 2.58 14.16
N ARG A 37 13.48 3.54 13.58
CA ARG A 37 13.97 4.92 13.40
C ARG A 37 14.27 5.57 14.74
N ARG A 38 13.36 5.47 15.71
CA ARG A 38 13.59 6.04 17.05
C ARG A 38 14.82 5.44 17.71
N ASP A 39 15.00 4.13 17.60
CA ASP A 39 16.16 3.44 18.17
C ASP A 39 17.46 3.89 17.49
N ALA A 40 17.45 4.05 16.15
CA ALA A 40 18.58 4.58 15.41
C ALA A 40 18.90 6.04 15.78
N LEU A 41 17.89 6.89 15.96
CA LEU A 41 18.08 8.29 16.36
C LEU A 41 18.50 8.44 17.83
N ALA A 42 18.23 7.44 18.66
CA ALA A 42 18.70 7.37 20.04
C ALA A 42 20.12 6.77 20.14
N PHE A 43 20.73 6.39 19.02
CA PHE A 43 22.10 5.93 18.99
C PHE A 43 23.04 7.07 19.39
N ASP A 44 23.75 6.85 20.48
CA ASP A 44 24.86 7.67 20.92
C ASP A 44 26.00 6.72 21.29
N VAL A 45 27.14 6.87 20.62
CA VAL A 45 28.30 6.03 20.88
C VAL A 45 29.46 6.85 21.40
N GLU A 46 29.98 6.40 22.54
CA GLU A 46 31.26 6.85 23.08
C GLU A 46 32.20 5.65 23.17
N LEU A 47 33.21 5.62 22.31
CA LEU A 47 34.18 4.51 22.23
C LEU A 47 35.12 4.41 23.44
N GLY A 48 34.93 5.22 24.48
CA GLY A 48 35.75 5.20 25.71
C GLY A 48 37.19 5.65 25.51
N MET A 49 37.52 6.25 24.37
CA MET A 49 38.87 6.74 24.04
C MET A 49 39.21 8.06 24.74
N GLY A 50 38.25 8.65 25.48
CA GLY A 50 38.39 9.95 26.12
C GLY A 50 38.41 11.10 25.11
N ALA A 51 38.71 12.32 25.58
CA ALA A 51 38.71 13.54 24.77
C ALA A 51 39.96 13.71 23.87
N CYS A 52 40.61 12.61 23.47
CA CYS A 52 41.67 12.69 22.46
C CYS A 52 41.08 12.99 21.07
N ALA A 53 41.90 13.54 20.18
CA ALA A 53 41.46 13.94 18.84
C ALA A 53 40.93 12.74 18.04
N GLU A 54 41.60 11.60 18.11
CA GLU A 54 41.18 10.36 17.48
C GLU A 54 39.85 9.86 18.04
N GLY A 55 39.68 9.85 19.36
CA GLY A 55 38.44 9.41 20.02
C GLY A 55 37.24 10.26 19.61
N THR A 56 37.43 11.58 19.59
CA THR A 56 36.39 12.52 19.14
C THR A 56 36.06 12.32 17.66
N SER A 57 37.07 12.12 16.81
CA SER A 57 36.87 11.88 15.37
C SER A 57 36.10 10.59 15.10
N TRP A 58 36.41 9.51 15.83
CA TRP A 58 35.73 8.23 15.65
C TRP A 58 34.29 8.25 16.16
N ASN A 59 34.05 8.87 17.32
CA ASN A 59 32.69 9.04 17.85
C ASN A 59 31.84 9.88 16.87
N SER A 60 32.39 10.96 16.32
CA SER A 60 31.71 11.78 15.30
C SER A 60 31.37 10.95 14.05
N ALA A 61 32.35 10.20 13.52
CA ALA A 61 32.15 9.41 12.31
C ALA A 61 31.08 8.32 12.48
N LEU A 62 31.02 7.68 13.66
CA LEU A 62 29.99 6.68 13.95
C LEU A 62 28.60 7.31 14.14
N ASN A 63 28.52 8.44 14.84
CA ASN A 63 27.26 9.16 14.98
C ASN A 63 26.77 9.64 13.59
N ASP A 64 27.65 10.18 12.75
CA ASP A 64 27.29 10.57 11.38
C ASP A 64 26.82 9.37 10.53
N LEU A 65 27.45 8.20 10.67
CA LEU A 65 27.05 6.97 9.98
C LEU A 65 25.64 6.50 10.39
N VAL A 66 25.26 6.67 11.65
CA VAL A 66 23.97 6.17 12.14
C VAL A 66 22.86 7.22 12.04
N THR A 67 23.11 8.45 12.48
CA THR A 67 22.10 9.52 12.61
C THR A 67 22.25 10.63 11.59
N GLY A 68 23.24 10.58 10.70
CA GLY A 68 23.48 11.61 9.69
C GLY A 68 22.28 11.88 8.79
N ALA A 69 22.26 13.05 8.14
CA ALA A 69 21.14 13.47 7.30
C ALA A 69 21.04 12.71 5.95
N SER A 70 22.16 12.20 5.44
CA SER A 70 22.27 11.49 4.17
C SER A 70 23.15 10.26 4.29
N ASP A 71 22.80 9.19 3.58
CA ASP A 71 23.54 7.92 3.50
C ASP A 71 23.77 7.24 4.86
N SER A 72 23.06 7.68 5.89
CA SER A 72 23.07 7.10 7.23
C SER A 72 22.01 6.01 7.39
N VAL A 73 22.15 5.21 8.45
CA VAL A 73 21.14 4.22 8.84
C VAL A 73 19.76 4.86 9.01
N ALA A 74 19.67 5.99 9.74
CA ALA A 74 18.43 6.71 9.94
C ALA A 74 17.79 7.19 8.61
N SER A 75 18.61 7.72 7.69
CA SER A 75 18.12 8.21 6.40
C SER A 75 17.56 7.08 5.51
N VAL A 76 18.17 5.89 5.56
CA VAL A 76 17.68 4.71 4.82
C VAL A 76 16.36 4.20 5.40
N ILE A 77 16.22 4.22 6.72
CA ILE A 77 14.95 3.88 7.40
C ILE A 77 13.86 4.86 7.00
N ASP A 78 14.13 6.16 6.99
CA ASP A 78 13.17 7.19 6.55
C ASP A 78 12.73 7.00 5.10
N ALA A 79 13.66 6.70 4.20
CA ALA A 79 13.35 6.39 2.82
C ALA A 79 12.42 5.16 2.70
N HIS A 80 12.67 4.10 3.49
CA HIS A 80 11.80 2.92 3.52
C HIS A 80 10.42 3.22 4.09
N ILE A 81 10.33 3.99 5.17
CA ILE A 81 9.04 4.43 5.74
C ILE A 81 8.21 5.14 4.68
N LYS A 82 8.82 6.07 3.92
CA LYS A 82 8.14 6.79 2.85
C LYS A 82 7.60 5.85 1.78
N THR A 83 8.41 4.91 1.30
CA THR A 83 8.01 3.92 0.28
C THR A 83 6.86 3.04 0.77
N VAL A 84 6.96 2.50 1.98
CA VAL A 84 5.92 1.60 2.53
C VAL A 84 4.61 2.36 2.77
N LYS A 85 4.66 3.61 3.23
CA LYS A 85 3.46 4.47 3.34
C LYS A 85 2.80 4.68 1.98
N THR A 86 3.58 4.90 0.91
CA THR A 86 3.03 5.01 -0.45
C THR A 86 2.34 3.71 -0.89
N TRP A 87 2.94 2.55 -0.63
CA TRP A 87 2.33 1.26 -0.98
C TRP A 87 1.06 0.96 -0.18
N ALA A 88 1.03 1.33 1.10
CA ALA A 88 -0.17 1.20 1.93
C ALA A 88 -1.35 2.01 1.35
N GLU A 89 -1.08 3.22 0.86
CA GLU A 89 -2.08 4.08 0.22
C GLU A 89 -2.53 3.52 -1.13
N TRP A 90 -1.61 3.05 -1.97
CA TRP A 90 -1.96 2.41 -3.25
C TRP A 90 -2.83 1.18 -3.06
N ALA A 91 -2.53 0.33 -2.06
CA ALA A 91 -3.36 -0.82 -1.74
C ALA A 91 -4.78 -0.41 -1.33
N LYS A 92 -4.91 0.69 -0.58
CA LYS A 92 -6.21 1.23 -0.18
C LYS A 92 -6.99 1.78 -1.38
N VAL A 93 -6.33 2.54 -2.26
CA VAL A 93 -6.94 3.05 -3.50
C VAL A 93 -7.41 1.89 -4.38
N ALA A 94 -6.58 0.87 -4.57
CA ALA A 94 -6.93 -0.31 -5.36
C ALA A 94 -8.16 -1.07 -4.81
N GLN A 95 -8.27 -1.24 -3.49
CA GLN A 95 -9.46 -1.85 -2.89
C GLN A 95 -10.71 -0.99 -3.13
N ASN A 96 -10.61 0.33 -2.92
CA ASN A 96 -11.75 1.23 -3.13
C ASN A 96 -12.21 1.24 -4.59
N GLU A 97 -11.28 1.23 -5.54
CA GLU A 97 -11.61 1.16 -6.97
C GLU A 97 -12.27 -0.17 -7.33
N TYR A 98 -11.78 -1.28 -6.78
CA TYR A 98 -12.38 -2.59 -6.95
C TYR A 98 -13.82 -2.61 -6.39
N ASP A 99 -14.01 -2.18 -5.15
CA ASP A 99 -15.32 -2.17 -4.49
C ASP A 99 -16.32 -1.28 -5.24
N ASN A 100 -15.90 -0.12 -5.73
CA ASN A 100 -16.74 0.76 -6.54
C ASN A 100 -17.09 0.17 -7.90
N THR A 101 -16.14 -0.55 -8.54
CA THR A 101 -16.37 -1.22 -9.82
C THR A 101 -17.35 -2.37 -9.64
N GLU A 102 -17.16 -3.18 -8.60
CA GLU A 102 -18.06 -4.28 -8.27
C GLU A 102 -19.46 -3.78 -7.91
N HIS A 103 -19.57 -2.68 -7.17
CA HIS A 103 -20.84 -2.03 -6.86
C HIS A 103 -21.54 -1.54 -8.13
N ARG A 104 -20.83 -0.83 -9.03
CA ARG A 104 -21.39 -0.39 -10.31
C ARG A 104 -21.78 -1.55 -11.23
N ASN A 105 -20.99 -2.62 -11.25
CA ASN A 105 -21.34 -3.82 -12.00
C ASN A 105 -22.62 -4.45 -11.43
N ALA A 106 -22.73 -4.59 -10.10
CA ALA A 106 -23.93 -5.09 -9.45
C ALA A 106 -25.17 -4.21 -9.70
N GLU A 107 -25.01 -2.89 -9.83
CA GLU A 107 -26.11 -1.97 -10.15
C GLU A 107 -26.48 -1.94 -11.64
N SER A 108 -25.53 -2.21 -12.54
CA SER A 108 -25.73 -2.18 -13.99
C SER A 108 -26.28 -3.48 -14.55
N PHE A 109 -26.09 -4.61 -13.86
CA PHE A 109 -26.89 -5.80 -14.10
C PHE A 109 -28.26 -5.60 -13.46
N GLU A 110 -29.28 -5.27 -14.27
CA GLU A 110 -30.67 -5.45 -13.83
C GLU A 110 -30.81 -6.86 -13.26
N GLN A 111 -31.24 -6.98 -12.00
CA GLN A 111 -31.70 -8.25 -11.48
C GLN A 111 -32.68 -8.82 -12.50
N LEU A 112 -32.35 -9.94 -13.12
CA LEU A 112 -33.26 -10.66 -14.01
C LEU A 112 -34.54 -10.88 -13.19
N ARG A 113 -35.57 -10.09 -13.47
CA ARG A 113 -36.85 -10.22 -12.81
C ARG A 113 -37.40 -11.57 -13.24
N GLY A 114 -38.12 -12.27 -12.35
CA GLY A 114 -38.65 -13.61 -12.67
C GLY A 114 -39.61 -13.67 -13.87
N ASP A 115 -40.03 -12.51 -14.41
CA ASP A 115 -40.82 -12.35 -15.64
C ASP A 115 -39.96 -12.20 -16.91
N THR A 116 -38.65 -12.00 -16.80
CA THR A 116 -37.69 -11.94 -17.92
C THR A 116 -36.84 -13.20 -18.06
N ILE A 117 -37.18 -14.28 -17.34
CA ILE A 117 -36.48 -15.57 -17.38
C ILE A 117 -37.42 -16.65 -17.94
N ASP A 118 -36.99 -17.40 -18.95
CA ASP A 118 -37.75 -18.52 -19.49
C ASP A 118 -37.77 -19.74 -18.54
N SER A 119 -38.57 -20.78 -18.86
CA SER A 119 -38.64 -22.00 -18.05
C SER A 119 -37.33 -22.80 -17.98
N ASN A 120 -36.29 -22.40 -18.72
CA ASN A 120 -34.96 -22.99 -18.72
C ASN A 120 -33.92 -22.12 -18.00
N GLY A 121 -34.31 -20.98 -17.42
CA GLY A 121 -33.41 -20.09 -16.69
C GLY A 121 -32.65 -19.08 -17.55
N LEU A 122 -33.03 -18.89 -18.83
CA LEU A 122 -32.38 -17.97 -19.76
C LEU A 122 -33.15 -16.64 -19.86
N GLY A 123 -32.41 -15.54 -19.94
CA GLY A 123 -32.99 -14.19 -20.11
C GLY A 123 -33.70 -14.03 -21.46
N VAL A 124 -34.95 -13.57 -21.43
CA VAL A 124 -35.77 -13.33 -22.63
C VAL A 124 -35.42 -11.94 -23.19
N TYR A 125 -34.79 -11.89 -24.35
CA TYR A 125 -34.54 -10.62 -25.05
C TYR A 125 -35.86 -10.02 -25.55
N PRO A 126 -36.08 -8.69 -25.41
CA PRO A 126 -37.23 -8.03 -26.01
C PRO A 126 -37.18 -8.21 -27.55
N PRO A 127 -38.32 -8.46 -28.21
CA PRO A 127 -38.34 -8.67 -29.65
C PRO A 127 -37.83 -7.41 -30.37
N PRO A 128 -37.05 -7.56 -31.46
CA PRO A 128 -36.51 -6.42 -32.18
C PRO A 128 -37.65 -5.54 -32.71
N THR A 129 -37.63 -4.25 -32.38
CA THR A 129 -38.53 -3.26 -32.97
C THR A 129 -38.20 -3.12 -34.44
N THR A 130 -39.05 -3.67 -35.29
CA THR A 130 -39.05 -3.40 -36.73
C THR A 130 -39.68 -2.03 -36.97
N SER A 131 -38.88 -1.06 -37.44
CA SER A 131 -39.39 0.11 -38.18
C SER A 131 -39.40 -0.18 -39.67
#